data_AF-A0A6C0K128-F1
#
_entry.id   AF-A0A6C0K128-F1
#
_cell.length_a   1.000
_cell.length_b   1.000
_cell.length_c   1.000
_cell.angle_alpha   90.00
_cell.angle_beta   90.00
_cell.angle_gamma   90.00
#
_symmetry.space_group_name_H-M   'P 1'
#
loop_
_entity.id
_entity.type
_entity.pdbx_description
1 polymer ?
#
loop_
_entity_poly.entity_id
_entity_poly.type
_entity_poly.pdbx_seq_one_letter_code
_entity_poly.pdbx_strand_id
1 'polypeptide(L)'
;MKKKIFYPVFIKCLSFISDPFWRFVYEDLAYGRCPYGLYLQKNYLCCGIKNKEFTYKIETDKDPEELFNDTYGLLKNRVGILSEKEKLIQRDKVLKNRLSDNKRDEWHNVKKKMIRDTLLENFVLNKSNEFALSMNVCKKVLALVIIGLMFKTLNSKDVCYSDGFIQDINGFVFQPKRVLITKNIYMNRGARCGEEEGSIVKSLHSYWPLYLQEVLAVGK
;
A
#
# COMPACT_ATOMS: atom_id res chain seq x y z
N MET A 1 41.90 -4.90 -13.71
CA MET A 1 42.47 -4.87 -12.35
C MET A 1 41.94 -6.09 -11.58
N LYS A 2 42.82 -6.97 -11.08
CA LYS A 2 42.40 -8.16 -10.31
C LYS A 2 41.88 -7.69 -8.95
N LYS A 3 40.58 -7.79 -8.71
CA LYS A 3 39.96 -7.44 -7.42
C LYS A 3 40.46 -8.44 -6.36
N LYS A 4 41.20 -7.96 -5.36
CA LYS A 4 41.70 -8.80 -4.26
C LYS A 4 40.53 -9.18 -3.36
N ILE A 5 40.32 -10.47 -3.14
CA ILE A 5 39.29 -10.98 -2.23
C ILE A 5 39.85 -10.88 -0.81
N PHE A 6 39.11 -10.24 0.10
CA PHE A 6 39.49 -10.09 1.51
C PHE A 6 38.83 -11.16 2.38
N TYR A 7 37.59 -11.54 2.06
CA TYR A 7 36.79 -12.48 2.86
C TYR A 7 36.20 -13.56 1.96
N PRO A 8 36.98 -14.62 1.63
CA PRO A 8 36.52 -15.70 0.74
C PRO A 8 35.31 -16.48 1.26
N VAL A 9 35.06 -16.45 2.57
CA VAL A 9 33.92 -17.14 3.19
C VAL A 9 32.57 -16.66 2.64
N PHE A 10 32.44 -15.36 2.33
CA PHE A 10 31.23 -14.81 1.72
C PHE A 10 31.01 -15.27 0.27
N ILE A 11 32.07 -15.64 -0.45
CA ILE A 11 31.95 -16.25 -1.79
C ILE A 11 31.33 -17.64 -1.68
N LYS A 12 31.70 -18.42 -0.65
CA LYS A 12 31.09 -19.73 -0.40
C LYS A 12 29.60 -19.61 -0.12
N CYS A 13 29.20 -18.55 0.60
CA CYS A 13 27.79 -18.27 0.90
C CYS A 13 26.94 -17.99 -0.35
N LEU A 14 27.54 -17.61 -1.49
CA LEU A 14 26.80 -17.32 -2.74
C LEU A 14 26.02 -18.55 -3.26
N SER A 15 26.44 -19.75 -2.90
CA SER A 15 25.74 -21.00 -3.28
C SER A 15 24.33 -21.11 -2.65
N PHE A 16 24.09 -20.45 -1.51
CA PHE A 16 22.80 -20.47 -0.80
C PHE A 16 21.88 -19.30 -1.20
N ILE A 17 22.36 -18.39 -2.06
CA ILE A 17 21.64 -17.17 -2.41
C ILE A 17 20.94 -17.32 -3.77
N SER A 18 19.61 -17.26 -3.74
CA SER A 18 18.78 -17.24 -4.95
C SER A 18 18.46 -15.83 -5.45
N ASP A 19 18.45 -14.81 -4.57
CA ASP A 19 18.12 -13.43 -4.92
C ASP A 19 19.35 -12.68 -5.47
N PRO A 20 19.30 -12.13 -6.71
CA PRO A 20 20.40 -11.36 -7.30
C PRO A 20 20.86 -10.19 -6.43
N PHE A 21 19.95 -9.52 -5.72
CA PHE A 21 20.28 -8.40 -4.83
C PHE A 21 21.24 -8.86 -3.72
N TRP A 22 20.89 -9.94 -3.04
CA TRP A 22 21.71 -10.49 -1.96
C TRP A 22 23.03 -11.05 -2.50
N ARG A 23 23.03 -11.59 -3.73
CA ARG A 23 24.26 -12.04 -4.39
C ARG A 23 25.25 -10.89 -4.55
N PHE A 24 24.80 -9.73 -5.01
CA PHE A 24 25.64 -8.54 -5.10
C PHE A 24 26.16 -8.06 -3.74
N VAL A 25 25.29 -8.06 -2.72
CA VAL A 25 25.70 -7.66 -1.35
C VAL A 25 26.83 -8.56 -0.83
N TYR A 26 26.70 -9.88 -0.97
CA TYR A 26 27.72 -10.83 -0.50
C TYR A 26 28.99 -10.82 -1.35
N GLU A 27 28.88 -10.61 -2.66
CA GLU A 27 30.06 -10.37 -3.51
C GLU A 27 30.82 -9.12 -3.05
N ASP A 28 30.12 -8.02 -2.77
CA ASP A 28 30.74 -6.79 -2.27
C ASP A 28 31.40 -7.00 -0.90
N LEU A 29 30.75 -7.73 0.01
CA LEU A 29 31.31 -8.09 1.33
C LEU A 29 32.59 -8.93 1.19
N ALA A 30 32.65 -9.84 0.22
CA ALA A 30 33.87 -10.62 -0.06
C ALA A 30 35.06 -9.72 -0.47
N TYR A 31 34.77 -8.60 -1.14
CA TYR A 31 35.75 -7.58 -1.52
C TYR A 31 35.98 -6.53 -0.42
N GLY A 32 35.39 -6.68 0.76
CA GLY A 32 35.52 -5.72 1.86
C GLY A 32 34.67 -4.45 1.70
N ARG A 33 33.76 -4.42 0.71
CA ARG A 33 32.81 -3.31 0.51
C ARG A 33 31.54 -3.61 1.29
N CYS A 34 31.12 -2.66 2.11
CA CYS A 34 29.96 -2.80 2.97
C CYS A 34 28.83 -1.85 2.53
N PRO A 35 27.56 -2.26 2.69
CA PRO A 35 26.43 -1.35 2.60
C PRO A 35 26.54 -0.20 3.61
N TYR A 36 25.79 0.88 3.37
CA TYR A 36 25.83 2.08 4.21
C TYR A 36 25.64 1.79 5.70
N GLY A 37 26.53 2.34 6.53
CA GLY A 37 26.51 2.21 7.99
C GLY A 37 27.08 0.90 8.55
N LEU A 38 27.53 0.01 7.67
CA LEU A 38 28.30 -1.19 8.01
C LEU A 38 29.77 -1.00 7.68
N TYR A 39 30.63 -1.62 8.47
CA TYR A 39 32.06 -1.65 8.23
C TYR A 39 32.66 -2.98 8.67
N LEU A 40 33.75 -3.37 8.01
CA LEU A 40 34.51 -4.57 8.34
C LEU A 40 35.80 -4.15 9.05
N GLN A 41 36.02 -4.68 10.25
CA GLN A 41 37.22 -4.39 11.05
C GLN A 41 37.79 -5.69 11.63
N LYS A 42 39.00 -6.08 11.22
CA LYS A 42 39.73 -7.24 11.78
C LYS A 42 38.86 -8.52 11.90
N ASN A 43 38.21 -8.92 10.81
CA ASN A 43 37.25 -10.05 10.77
C ASN A 43 35.97 -9.85 11.60
N TYR A 44 35.61 -8.62 11.95
CA TYR A 44 34.30 -8.31 12.52
C TYR A 44 33.46 -7.53 11.51
N LEU A 45 32.21 -7.93 11.36
CA LEU A 45 31.17 -7.16 10.70
C LEU A 45 30.47 -6.30 11.75
N CYS A 46 30.63 -4.99 11.63
CA CYS A 46 30.12 -4.03 12.60
C CYS A 46 29.08 -3.10 11.96
N CYS A 47 28.10 -2.70 12.77
CA CYS A 47 27.14 -1.66 12.43
C CYS A 47 27.25 -0.50 13.42
N GLY A 48 27.51 0.70 12.89
CA GLY A 48 27.62 1.93 13.69
C GLY A 48 26.37 2.80 13.70
N ILE A 49 25.25 2.31 13.15
CA ILE A 49 24.00 3.06 13.09
C ILE A 49 23.33 3.06 14.47
N LYS A 50 23.09 4.24 15.03
CA LYS A 50 22.37 4.41 16.31
C LYS A 50 21.08 3.59 16.33
N ASN A 51 20.86 2.83 17.42
CA ASN A 51 19.74 1.88 17.62
C ASN A 51 19.76 0.61 16.76
N LYS A 52 20.82 0.36 15.97
CA LYS A 52 21.01 -0.86 15.15
C LYS A 52 22.42 -1.43 15.28
N GLU A 53 23.09 -1.11 16.38
CA GLU A 53 24.48 -1.47 16.62
C GLU A 53 24.62 -2.98 16.82
N PHE A 54 25.60 -3.57 16.14
CA PHE A 54 26.02 -4.94 16.38
C PHE A 54 27.48 -5.10 15.97
N THR A 55 28.10 -6.13 16.53
CA THR A 55 29.44 -6.60 16.15
C THR A 55 29.34 -8.11 16.00
N TYR A 56 29.65 -8.62 14.82
CA TYR A 56 29.61 -10.04 14.51
C TYR A 56 30.97 -10.52 14.06
N LYS A 57 31.48 -11.58 14.68
CA LYS A 57 32.78 -12.16 14.34
C LYS A 57 32.64 -13.10 13.14
N ILE A 58 33.41 -12.83 12.09
CA ILE A 58 33.48 -13.65 10.88
C ILE A 58 34.51 -14.74 11.15
N GLU A 59 34.01 -15.94 11.43
CA GLU A 59 34.84 -17.13 11.64
C GLU A 59 34.99 -17.87 10.31
N THR A 60 36.23 -18.05 9.85
CA THR A 60 36.54 -18.71 8.56
C THR A 60 36.30 -20.21 8.59
N ASP A 61 36.31 -20.81 9.78
CA ASP A 61 36.17 -22.25 10.01
C ASP A 61 34.71 -22.66 10.25
N LYS A 62 33.81 -21.69 10.34
CA LYS A 62 32.37 -21.91 10.50
C LYS A 62 31.76 -22.43 9.19
N ASP A 63 30.72 -23.24 9.32
CA ASP A 63 29.99 -23.74 8.17
C ASP A 63 29.41 -22.56 7.33
N PRO A 64 29.61 -22.56 6.00
CA PRO A 64 29.14 -21.47 5.13
C PRO A 64 27.63 -21.22 5.17
N GLU A 65 26.81 -22.23 5.46
CA GLU A 65 25.35 -22.11 5.56
C GLU A 65 24.96 -21.41 6.87
N GLU A 66 25.57 -21.80 8.00
CA GLU A 66 25.33 -21.14 9.28
C GLU A 66 25.78 -19.68 9.26
N LEU A 67 26.96 -19.41 8.68
CA LEU A 67 27.47 -18.05 8.53
C LEU A 67 26.54 -17.20 7.64
N PHE A 68 26.02 -17.79 6.57
CA PHE A 68 25.04 -17.12 5.72
C PHE A 68 23.77 -16.79 6.51
N ASN A 69 23.18 -17.76 7.22
CA ASN A 69 21.95 -17.56 7.98
C ASN A 69 22.10 -16.48 9.07
N ASP A 70 23.22 -16.47 9.79
CA ASP A 70 23.53 -15.46 10.81
C ASP A 70 23.65 -14.07 10.19
N THR A 71 24.53 -13.93 9.19
CA THR A 71 24.84 -12.63 8.61
C THR A 71 23.66 -12.08 7.81
N TYR A 72 22.93 -12.94 7.10
CA TYR A 72 21.67 -12.59 6.45
C TYR A 72 20.62 -12.12 7.46
N GLY A 73 20.46 -12.84 8.58
CA GLY A 73 19.55 -12.44 9.66
C GLY A 73 19.91 -11.09 10.27
N LEU A 74 21.20 -10.79 10.48
CA LEU A 74 21.67 -9.50 10.97
C LEU A 74 21.40 -8.37 9.97
N LEU A 75 21.77 -8.56 8.70
CA LEU A 75 21.58 -7.56 7.65
C LEU A 75 20.08 -7.28 7.42
N LYS A 76 19.26 -8.33 7.43
CA LYS A 76 17.82 -8.22 7.21
C LYS A 76 17.08 -7.65 8.43
N ASN A 77 17.23 -8.26 9.59
CA ASN A 77 16.38 -7.96 10.75
C ASN A 77 16.92 -6.80 11.60
N ARG A 78 18.24 -6.67 11.76
CA ARG A 78 18.85 -5.57 12.54
C ARG A 78 19.06 -4.32 11.68
N VAL A 79 19.72 -4.46 10.53
CA VAL A 79 20.02 -3.31 9.66
C VAL A 79 18.78 -2.87 8.87
N GLY A 80 17.94 -3.81 8.44
CA GLY A 80 16.76 -3.53 7.62
C GLY A 80 17.08 -3.48 6.12
N ILE A 81 18.14 -4.16 5.68
CA ILE A 81 18.46 -4.32 4.26
C ILE A 81 17.46 -5.35 3.69
N LEU A 82 16.73 -4.95 2.66
CA LEU A 82 15.69 -5.75 2.03
C LEU A 82 15.76 -5.59 0.52
N SER A 83 15.63 -6.70 -0.21
CA SER A 83 15.44 -6.65 -1.66
C SER A 83 14.06 -6.08 -2.02
N GLU A 84 13.86 -5.68 -3.28
CA GLU A 84 12.55 -5.15 -3.71
C GLU A 84 11.42 -6.16 -3.52
N LYS A 85 11.69 -7.45 -3.79
CA LYS A 85 10.74 -8.54 -3.56
C LYS A 85 10.36 -8.63 -2.08
N GLU A 86 11.35 -8.52 -1.20
CA GLU A 86 11.13 -8.59 0.24
C GLU A 86 10.38 -7.37 0.79
N LYS A 87 10.63 -6.17 0.23
CA LYS A 87 9.86 -4.96 0.56
C LYS A 87 8.39 -5.11 0.21
N LEU A 88 8.07 -5.73 -0.93
CA LEU A 88 6.68 -6.02 -1.31
C LEU A 88 6.04 -7.01 -0.34
N ILE A 89 6.70 -8.13 -0.05
CA ILE A 89 6.19 -9.15 0.89
C ILE A 89 5.99 -8.55 2.29
N GLN A 90 6.90 -7.70 2.76
CA GLN A 90 6.78 -7.06 4.07
C GLN A 90 5.59 -6.09 4.10
N ARG A 91 5.36 -5.31 3.04
CA ARG A 91 4.17 -4.45 2.92
C ARG A 91 2.90 -5.29 2.96
N ASP A 92 2.85 -6.38 2.20
CA ASP A 92 1.68 -7.26 2.17
C ASP A 92 1.41 -7.92 3.52
N LYS A 93 2.45 -8.36 4.23
CA LYS A 93 2.31 -8.92 5.60
C LYS A 93 1.81 -7.88 6.60
N VAL A 94 2.34 -6.66 6.55
CA VAL A 94 1.88 -5.57 7.42
C VAL A 94 0.42 -5.22 7.13
N LEU A 95 0.03 -5.20 5.85
CA LEU A 95 -1.36 -4.99 5.45
C LEU A 95 -2.24 -6.13 5.99
N LYS A 96 -1.90 -7.40 5.72
CA LYS A 96 -2.66 -8.56 6.19
C LYS A 96 -2.80 -8.62 7.71
N ASN A 97 -1.73 -8.39 8.47
CA ASN A 97 -1.78 -8.40 9.93
C ASN A 97 -2.65 -7.25 10.48
N ARG A 98 -2.59 -6.06 9.87
CA ARG A 98 -3.45 -4.94 10.26
C ARG A 98 -4.92 -5.18 9.92
N LEU A 99 -5.20 -5.99 8.90
CA LEU A 99 -6.56 -6.38 8.53
C LEU A 99 -7.09 -7.52 9.41
N SER A 100 -6.22 -8.44 9.86
CA SER A 100 -6.63 -9.61 10.67
C SER A 100 -6.97 -9.30 12.12
N ASP A 101 -6.39 -8.25 12.71
CA ASP A 101 -6.72 -7.81 14.08
C ASP A 101 -8.11 -7.14 14.15
N ASN A 102 -8.72 -6.85 13.00
CA ASN A 102 -9.93 -6.04 12.87
C ASN A 102 -11.14 -6.86 12.37
N LYS A 103 -11.31 -8.09 12.87
CA LYS A 103 -12.46 -8.98 12.52
C LYS A 103 -13.84 -8.45 12.94
N ARG A 104 -13.91 -7.30 13.63
CA ARG A 104 -15.15 -6.65 14.08
C ARG A 104 -15.17 -5.14 13.80
N ASP A 105 -14.44 -4.70 12.79
CA ASP A 105 -14.45 -3.28 12.47
C ASP A 105 -15.59 -2.93 11.54
N GLU A 106 -16.43 -2.01 12.00
CA GLU A 106 -17.23 -1.21 11.11
C GLU A 106 -16.33 -0.15 10.44
N TRP A 107 -16.72 0.36 9.26
CA TRP A 107 -15.95 1.39 8.54
C TRP A 107 -15.58 2.61 9.40
N HIS A 108 -16.39 2.91 10.42
CA HIS A 108 -16.14 4.01 11.35
C HIS A 108 -14.85 3.82 12.20
N ASN A 109 -14.43 2.57 12.45
CA ASN A 109 -13.24 2.25 13.26
C ASN A 109 -11.92 2.49 12.53
N VAL A 110 -11.93 2.47 11.19
CA VAL A 110 -10.74 2.72 10.38
C VAL A 110 -10.42 4.21 10.43
N LYS A 111 -9.64 4.70 11.41
CA LYS A 111 -9.40 6.16 11.59
C LYS A 111 -8.27 6.72 10.72
N LYS A 112 -7.31 5.89 10.32
CA LYS A 112 -6.11 6.35 9.60
C LYS A 112 -6.43 6.57 8.11
N LYS A 113 -6.26 7.82 7.64
CA LYS A 113 -6.49 8.22 6.25
C LYS A 113 -5.80 7.30 5.23
N MET A 114 -4.50 7.06 5.40
CA MET A 114 -3.74 6.18 4.49
C MET A 114 -4.36 4.78 4.34
N ILE A 115 -4.92 4.21 5.43
CA ILE A 115 -5.55 2.88 5.38
C ILE A 115 -6.88 2.97 4.63
N ARG A 116 -7.68 4.02 4.86
CA ARG A 116 -8.91 4.25 4.11
C ARG A 116 -8.66 4.38 2.61
N ASP A 117 -7.68 5.20 2.25
CA ASP A 117 -7.34 5.46 0.85
C ASP A 117 -6.93 4.14 0.15
N THR A 118 -6.07 3.33 0.78
CA THR A 118 -5.70 2.00 0.26
C THR A 118 -6.88 1.03 0.17
N LEU A 119 -7.79 1.02 1.15
CA LEU A 119 -8.98 0.15 1.11
C LEU A 119 -9.93 0.54 -0.04
N LEU A 120 -10.12 1.84 -0.27
CA LEU A 120 -10.92 2.35 -1.37
C LEU A 120 -10.29 2.04 -2.74
N GLU A 121 -8.99 2.21 -2.87
CA GLU A 121 -8.25 1.83 -4.07
C GLU A 121 -8.42 0.34 -4.36
N ASN A 122 -8.19 -0.53 -3.37
CA ASN A 122 -8.35 -1.97 -3.50
C ASN A 122 -9.79 -2.36 -3.88
N PHE A 123 -10.79 -1.71 -3.30
CA PHE A 123 -12.19 -1.92 -3.66
C PHE A 123 -12.45 -1.65 -5.14
N VAL A 124 -12.05 -0.47 -5.63
CA VAL A 124 -12.26 -0.08 -7.03
C VAL A 124 -11.49 -0.99 -7.98
N LEU A 125 -10.28 -1.41 -7.61
CA LEU A 125 -9.48 -2.36 -8.41
C LEU A 125 -10.13 -3.74 -8.47
N ASN A 126 -10.63 -4.25 -7.35
CA ASN A 126 -11.33 -5.53 -7.31
C ASN A 126 -12.58 -5.50 -8.21
N LYS A 127 -13.39 -4.44 -8.11
CA LYS A 127 -14.55 -4.24 -8.98
C LYS A 127 -14.17 -3.99 -10.44
N SER A 128 -13.02 -3.35 -10.70
CA SER A 128 -12.50 -3.19 -12.05
C SER A 128 -12.20 -4.53 -12.71
N ASN A 129 -11.60 -5.46 -11.98
CA ASN A 129 -11.28 -6.78 -12.47
C ASN A 129 -12.54 -7.62 -12.67
N GLU A 130 -13.51 -7.53 -11.74
CA GLU A 130 -14.79 -8.23 -11.81
C GLU A 130 -15.65 -7.78 -13.00
N PHE A 131 -15.72 -6.47 -13.27
CA PHE A 131 -16.60 -5.89 -14.29
C PHE A 131 -15.85 -5.40 -15.55
N ALA A 132 -14.58 -5.74 -15.70
CA ALA A 132 -13.70 -5.31 -16.80
C ALA A 132 -13.78 -3.81 -17.09
N LEU A 133 -13.66 -2.98 -16.05
CA LEU A 133 -13.73 -1.53 -16.16
C LEU A 133 -12.45 -0.95 -16.77
N SER A 134 -12.58 0.18 -17.47
CA SER A 134 -11.41 0.93 -17.92
C SER A 134 -10.78 1.72 -16.77
N MET A 135 -9.45 1.88 -16.83
CA MET A 135 -8.69 2.62 -15.81
C MET A 135 -9.19 4.06 -15.62
N ASN A 136 -9.70 4.69 -16.67
CA ASN A 136 -10.29 6.04 -16.60
C ASN A 136 -11.57 6.07 -15.78
N VAL A 137 -12.42 5.04 -15.89
CA VAL A 137 -13.64 4.90 -15.08
C VAL A 137 -13.26 4.64 -13.63
N CYS A 138 -12.29 3.77 -13.37
CA CYS A 138 -11.80 3.48 -12.01
C CYS A 138 -11.32 4.75 -11.30
N LYS A 139 -10.50 5.57 -11.97
CA LYS A 139 -10.04 6.86 -11.42
C LYS A 139 -11.20 7.79 -11.09
N LYS A 140 -12.21 7.89 -11.96
CA LYS A 140 -13.41 8.72 -11.73
C LYS A 140 -14.21 8.21 -10.54
N VAL A 141 -14.46 6.89 -10.46
CA VAL A 141 -15.21 6.29 -9.35
C VAL A 141 -14.49 6.51 -8.03
N LEU A 142 -13.18 6.26 -7.97
CA LEU A 142 -12.38 6.49 -6.78
C LEU A 142 -12.46 7.95 -6.32
N ALA A 143 -12.31 8.90 -7.26
CA ALA A 143 -12.43 10.32 -6.96
C ALA A 143 -13.83 10.67 -6.41
N LEU A 144 -14.90 10.14 -7.01
CA LEU A 144 -16.27 10.37 -6.57
C LEU A 144 -16.56 9.79 -5.18
N VAL A 145 -16.04 8.61 -4.86
CA VAL A 145 -16.17 8.02 -3.53
C VAL A 145 -15.45 8.89 -2.49
N ILE A 146 -14.23 9.34 -2.78
CA ILE A 146 -13.46 10.21 -1.88
C ILE A 146 -14.19 11.53 -1.67
N ILE A 147 -14.67 12.16 -2.74
CA ILE A 147 -15.47 13.39 -2.69
C ILE A 147 -16.73 13.16 -1.84
N GLY A 148 -17.44 12.06 -2.08
CA GLY A 148 -18.68 11.75 -1.35
C GLY A 148 -18.46 11.57 0.15
N LEU A 149 -17.37 10.92 0.53
CA LEU A 149 -16.97 10.77 1.94
C LEU A 149 -16.53 12.11 2.55
N MET A 150 -15.80 12.94 1.79
CA MET A 150 -15.33 14.25 2.24
C MET A 150 -16.48 15.22 2.50
N PHE A 151 -17.47 15.25 1.61
CA PHE A 151 -18.65 16.10 1.73
C PHE A 151 -19.79 15.45 2.54
N LYS A 152 -19.55 14.26 3.12
CA LYS A 152 -20.53 13.50 3.91
C LYS A 152 -21.85 13.18 3.16
N THR A 153 -21.82 13.18 1.83
CA THR A 153 -22.92 12.63 1.01
C THR A 153 -22.90 11.10 1.05
N LEU A 154 -21.72 10.52 1.26
CA LEU A 154 -21.52 9.14 1.70
C LEU A 154 -21.13 9.14 3.18
N ASN A 155 -21.87 8.40 4.00
CA ASN A 155 -21.63 8.21 5.42
C ASN A 155 -21.04 6.82 5.66
N SER A 156 -20.58 6.57 6.89
CA SER A 156 -20.06 5.24 7.26
C SER A 156 -21.05 4.10 7.08
N LYS A 157 -22.36 4.39 7.09
CA LYS A 157 -23.44 3.43 6.82
C LYS A 157 -23.54 3.02 5.35
N ASP A 158 -22.99 3.84 4.45
CA ASP A 158 -23.00 3.57 3.02
C ASP A 158 -21.83 2.67 2.60
N VAL A 159 -20.87 2.40 3.49
CA VAL A 159 -19.70 1.57 3.20
C VAL A 159 -19.86 0.24 3.93
N CYS A 160 -20.19 -0.81 3.18
CA CYS A 160 -20.27 -2.18 3.69
C CYS A 160 -18.86 -2.74 3.80
N TYR A 161 -18.33 -2.81 5.02
CA TYR A 161 -16.98 -3.28 5.30
C TYR A 161 -17.05 -4.52 6.22
N SER A 162 -16.45 -5.62 5.76
CA SER A 162 -16.35 -6.88 6.51
C SER A 162 -15.04 -7.59 6.19
N ASP A 163 -14.51 -8.36 7.15
CA ASP A 163 -13.32 -9.21 6.96
C ASP A 163 -12.06 -8.48 6.49
N GLY A 164 -11.94 -7.18 6.78
CA GLY A 164 -10.81 -6.37 6.33
C GLY A 164 -10.96 -5.78 4.93
N PHE A 165 -12.11 -5.97 4.27
CA PHE A 165 -12.35 -5.52 2.90
C PHE A 165 -13.67 -4.75 2.79
N ILE A 166 -13.70 -3.79 1.86
CA ILE A 166 -14.94 -3.15 1.46
C ILE A 166 -15.63 -4.12 0.49
N GLN A 167 -16.82 -4.57 0.86
CA GLN A 167 -17.64 -5.46 0.03
C GLN A 167 -18.44 -4.66 -0.99
N ASP A 168 -19.03 -3.56 -0.54
CA ASP A 168 -19.86 -2.70 -1.38
C ASP A 168 -19.93 -1.26 -0.85
N ILE A 169 -20.26 -0.32 -1.74
CA ILE A 169 -20.52 1.08 -1.40
C ILE A 169 -21.89 1.48 -1.97
N ASN A 170 -22.83 1.71 -1.06
CA ASN A 170 -24.17 2.15 -1.39
C ASN A 170 -24.12 3.48 -2.17
N GLY A 171 -24.72 3.48 -3.36
CA GLY A 171 -24.70 4.60 -4.29
C GLY A 171 -23.93 4.34 -5.58
N PHE A 172 -23.23 3.21 -5.68
CA PHE A 172 -22.52 2.79 -6.90
C PHE A 172 -22.99 1.39 -7.31
N VAL A 173 -23.58 1.28 -8.49
CA VAL A 173 -23.97 0.00 -9.09
C VAL A 173 -23.01 -0.31 -10.23
N PHE A 174 -22.21 -1.36 -10.05
CA PHE A 174 -21.23 -1.80 -11.03
C PHE A 174 -21.90 -2.69 -12.08
N GLN A 175 -21.61 -2.42 -13.34
CA GLN A 175 -22.08 -3.20 -14.50
C GLN A 175 -20.91 -3.46 -15.44
N PRO A 176 -21.01 -4.44 -16.36
CA PRO A 176 -19.94 -4.70 -17.32
C PRO A 176 -19.54 -3.41 -18.06
N LYS A 177 -18.27 -3.03 -17.95
CA LYS A 177 -17.65 -1.83 -18.55
C LYS A 177 -18.20 -0.46 -18.10
N ARG A 178 -19.17 -0.38 -17.18
CA ARG A 178 -19.75 0.90 -16.73
C ARG A 178 -20.15 0.89 -15.25
N VAL A 179 -20.26 2.08 -14.67
CA VAL A 179 -20.70 2.25 -13.29
C VAL A 179 -21.84 3.26 -13.26
N LEU A 180 -22.95 2.87 -12.64
CA LEU A 180 -24.13 3.71 -12.43
C LEU A 180 -24.06 4.30 -11.02
N ILE A 181 -24.32 5.59 -10.91
CA ILE A 181 -24.32 6.29 -9.62
C ILE A 181 -25.79 6.50 -9.24
N THR A 182 -26.25 5.78 -8.21
CA THR A 182 -27.66 5.81 -7.78
C THR A 182 -27.91 6.83 -6.68
N LYS A 183 -26.87 7.21 -5.93
CA LYS A 183 -26.97 8.21 -4.87
C LYS A 183 -26.52 9.57 -5.39
N ASN A 184 -27.27 10.63 -5.10
CA ASN A 184 -26.86 11.96 -5.48
C ASN A 184 -25.65 12.40 -4.62
N ILE A 185 -24.46 12.28 -5.19
CA ILE A 185 -23.19 12.65 -4.53
C ILE A 185 -22.99 14.18 -4.58
N TYR A 186 -23.77 14.89 -5.40
CA TYR A 186 -23.59 16.31 -5.71
C TYR A 186 -24.54 17.23 -4.94
N MET A 187 -25.65 16.74 -4.40
CA MET A 187 -26.62 17.57 -3.66
C MET A 187 -26.81 17.10 -2.23
N ASN A 188 -26.43 17.97 -1.30
CA ASN A 188 -26.63 17.77 0.12
C ASN A 188 -28.11 18.06 0.45
N ARG A 189 -28.87 17.03 0.83
CA ARG A 189 -30.24 17.06 1.41
C ARG A 189 -31.16 18.20 0.94
N GLY A 190 -31.88 17.99 -0.16
CA GLY A 190 -33.02 18.86 -0.54
C GLY A 190 -33.72 18.46 -1.83
N ALA A 191 -32.96 18.13 -2.88
CA ALA A 191 -33.54 17.85 -4.19
C ALA A 191 -33.89 16.37 -4.37
N ARG A 192 -35.19 16.07 -4.52
CA ARG A 192 -35.66 14.80 -5.09
C ARG A 192 -35.29 14.78 -6.57
N CYS A 193 -34.54 13.78 -7.03
CA CYS A 193 -34.46 13.49 -8.46
C CYS A 193 -35.53 12.45 -8.79
N GLY A 194 -36.45 12.83 -9.68
CA GLY A 194 -37.27 11.87 -10.39
C GLY A 194 -36.41 11.00 -11.30
N GLU A 195 -36.95 9.84 -11.65
CA GLU A 195 -36.41 8.96 -12.68
C GLU A 195 -36.38 9.73 -14.00
N GLU A 196 -35.19 10.14 -14.46
CA GLU A 196 -35.01 10.56 -15.85
C GLU A 196 -34.12 9.54 -16.55
N GLU A 197 -34.78 8.75 -17.40
CA GLU A 197 -34.15 8.02 -18.49
C GLU A 197 -33.25 8.97 -19.30
N GLY A 198 -32.00 8.56 -19.47
CA GLY A 198 -31.08 9.02 -20.50
C GLY A 198 -31.15 10.50 -20.87
N SER A 199 -30.50 11.38 -20.11
CA SER A 199 -30.05 12.66 -20.69
C SER A 199 -28.81 13.22 -20.00
N ILE A 200 -27.84 13.53 -20.87
CA ILE A 200 -26.72 14.47 -20.76
C ILE A 200 -26.28 14.81 -19.33
N VAL A 201 -25.04 14.42 -18.99
CA VAL A 201 -24.32 14.86 -17.79
C VAL A 201 -24.43 16.38 -17.66
N LYS A 202 -25.40 16.83 -16.86
CA LYS A 202 -25.64 18.24 -16.58
C LYS A 202 -24.40 18.74 -15.82
N SER A 203 -23.68 19.68 -16.44
CA SER A 203 -22.52 20.36 -15.85
C SER A 203 -22.90 20.94 -14.49
N LEU A 204 -21.98 20.96 -13.51
CA LEU A 204 -22.24 21.53 -12.18
C LEU A 204 -22.88 22.94 -12.25
N HIS A 205 -22.52 23.72 -13.27
CA HIS A 205 -23.08 25.04 -13.51
C HIS A 205 -24.60 25.02 -13.75
N SER A 206 -25.16 24.00 -14.37
CA SER A 206 -26.60 23.96 -14.66
C SER A 206 -27.46 23.82 -13.40
N TYR A 207 -26.86 23.46 -12.26
CA TYR A 207 -27.55 23.39 -10.97
C TYR A 207 -27.41 24.67 -10.13
N TRP A 208 -26.58 25.63 -10.56
CA TRP A 208 -26.37 26.90 -9.87
C TRP A 208 -27.66 27.72 -9.68
N PRO A 209 -28.58 27.82 -10.66
CA PRO A 209 -29.82 28.57 -10.48
C PRO A 209 -30.73 27.99 -9.40
N LEU A 210 -30.77 26.66 -9.27
CA LEU A 210 -31.57 25.96 -8.25
C LEU A 210 -31.02 26.22 -6.85
N TYR A 211 -29.69 26.17 -6.70
CA TYR A 211 -29.03 26.48 -5.44
C TYR A 211 -29.27 27.93 -4.99
N LEU A 212 -29.21 28.89 -5.91
CA LEU A 212 -29.49 30.29 -5.60
C LEU A 212 -30.95 30.50 -5.14
N GLN A 213 -31.90 29.78 -5.73
CA GLN A 213 -33.30 29.85 -5.31
C GLN A 213 -33.51 29.31 -3.90
N GLU A 214 -32.89 28.19 -3.54
CA GLU A 214 -32.97 27.63 -2.19
C GLU A 214 -32.33 28.56 -1.14
N VAL A 215 -31.17 29.13 -1.43
CA VAL A 215 -30.48 30.07 -0.50
C VAL A 215 -31.30 31.34 -0.30
N LEU A 216 -31.91 31.88 -1.36
CA LEU A 216 -32.75 33.07 -1.28
C LEU A 216 -34.09 32.80 -0.58
N ALA A 217 -34.62 31.57 -0.65
CA ALA A 217 -35.85 31.19 0.03
C ALA A 217 -35.69 31.02 1.55
N VAL A 218 -34.48 30.68 2.02
CA VAL A 218 -34.17 30.56 3.46
C VAL A 218 -33.94 31.92 4.14
N GLY A 219 -33.78 32.99 3.35
CA GLY A 219 -33.57 34.36 3.83
C GLY A 219 -34.85 35.20 4.03
N LYS A 220 -36.05 34.61 3.93
CA LYS A 220 -37.35 35.22 4.25
C LYS A 220 -38.04 34.43 5.36
#